data_AF-A0AA42BPX5-F1
#
_entry.id   AF-A0AA42BPX5-F1
#
_cell.length_a   1.000
_cell.length_b   1.000
_cell.length_c   1.000
_cell.angle_alpha   90.00
_cell.angle_beta   90.00
_cell.angle_gamma   90.00
#
_symmetry.space_group_name_H-M   'P 1'
#
loop_
_entity.id
_entity.type
_entity.pdbx_description
1 polymer ?
#
loop_
_entity_poly.entity_id
_entity_poly.type
_entity_poly.pdbx_seq_one_letter_code
_entity_poly.pdbx_strand_id
1 'polypeptide(L)' 'MEGVLIALGLYCMYYTFVFARMVWKDGNRFGGMAVALLSLCFPALYLVTKLL' A
#
# COMPACT_ATOMS: atom_id res chain seq x y z
N MET A 1 -21.22 -2.58 -2.97
CA MET A 1 -20.17 -1.64 -3.43
C MET A 1 -18.99 -1.57 -2.47
N GLU A 2 -19.19 -1.61 -1.15
CA GLU A 2 -18.10 -1.51 -0.16
C GLU A 2 -17.03 -2.63 -0.25
N GLY A 3 -17.44 -3.89 -0.46
CA GLY A 3 -16.50 -5.02 -0.59
C GLY A 3 -15.54 -4.91 -1.79
N VAL A 4 -15.97 -4.22 -2.86
CA VAL A 4 -15.14 -4.02 -4.06
C VAL A 4 -14.04 -2.99 -3.80
N LEU A 5 -14.35 -1.93 -3.04
CA LEU A 5 -13.38 -0.92 -2.63
C LEU A 5 -12.32 -1.51 -1.68
N ILE A 6 -12.72 -2.41 -0.78
CA ILE A 6 -11.80 -3.14 0.11
C ILE A 6 -10.86 -4.02 -0.70
N ALA A 7 -11.41 -4.79 -1.64
CA ALA A 7 -10.62 -5.67 -2.50
C ALA A 7 -9.60 -4.88 -3.33
N LEU A 8 -10.02 -3.73 -3.90
CA LEU A 8 -9.13 -2.81 -4.63
C LEU A 8 -8.05 -2.23 -3.72
N GLY A 9 -8.38 -1.80 -2.51
CA GLY A 9 -7.42 -1.26 -1.55
C GLY A 9 -6.36 -2.30 -1.15
N LEU A 10 -6.78 -3.53 -0.86
CA LEU A 10 -5.87 -4.65 -0.55
C LEU A 10 -5.00 -5.03 -1.76
N TYR A 11 -5.57 -5.01 -2.97
CA TYR A 11 -4.83 -5.28 -4.19
C TYR A 11 -3.75 -4.23 -4.46
N CYS A 12 -4.08 -2.95 -4.29
CA CYS A 12 -3.12 -1.85 -4.38
C CYS A 12 -2.04 -1.93 -3.30
N MET A 13 -2.41 -2.26 -2.06
CA MET A 13 -1.45 -2.46 -0.96
C MET A 13 -0.46 -3.58 -1.30
N TYR A 14 -0.96 -4.73 -1.77
CA TYR A 14 -0.12 -5.86 -2.17
C TYR A 14 0.87 -5.47 -3.27
N TYR A 15 0.40 -4.82 -4.33
CA TYR A 15 1.27 -4.36 -5.42
C TYR A 15 2.33 -3.35 -4.96
N THR A 16 1.94 -2.41 -4.11
CA THR A 16 2.84 -1.38 -3.57
C THR A 16 3.92 -2.02 -2.68
N PHE A 17 3.56 -3.03 -1.90
CA PHE A 17 4.51 -3.77 -1.06
C PHE A 17 5.46 -4.65 -1.89
N VAL A 18 4.97 -5.27 -2.95
CA VAL A 18 5.81 -6.02 -3.91
C VAL A 18 6.79 -5.06 -4.60
N PHE A 19 6.35 -3.88 -5.00
CA PHE A 19 7.21 -2.85 -5.58
C PHE A 19 8.27 -2.36 -4.58
N ALA A 20 7.90 -2.13 -3.32
CA ALA A 20 8.85 -1.80 -2.26
C ALA A 20 9.97 -2.84 -2.12
N ARG A 21 9.62 -4.14 -2.20
CA ARG A 21 10.61 -5.23 -2.17
C ARG A 21 11.53 -5.22 -3.40
N MET A 22 11.02 -4.91 -4.58
CA MET A 22 11.86 -4.81 -5.78
C MET A 22 12.86 -3.66 -5.65
N VAL A 23 12.39 -2.47 -5.27
CA VAL A 23 13.24 -1.27 -5.05
C VAL A 23 14.29 -1.52 -3.98
N TRP A 24 13.94 -2.28 -2.92
CA TRP A 24 14.89 -2.68 -1.89
C TRP A 24 15.98 -3.62 -2.43
N LYS A 25 15.62 -4.57 -3.31
CA LYS A 25 16.56 -5.51 -3.95
C LYS A 25 17.48 -4.82 -4.96
N ASP A 26 17.03 -3.75 -5.61
CA ASP A 26 17.86 -2.91 -6.51
C ASP A 26 18.88 -2.04 -5.76
N GLY A 27 19.05 -2.23 -4.44
CA GLY A 27 20.02 -1.52 -3.63
C GLY A 27 19.52 -0.18 -3.09
N ASN A 28 18.35 0.30 -3.54
CA ASN A 28 17.76 1.55 -3.10
C ASN A 28 16.87 1.36 -1.85
N ARG A 29 17.49 0.99 -0.73
CA ARG A 29 16.81 0.62 0.53
C ARG A 29 15.91 1.73 1.07
N PHE A 30 16.33 2.99 0.96
CA PHE A 30 15.53 4.15 1.38
C PHE A 30 14.24 4.30 0.56
N GLY A 31 14.33 4.13 -0.76
CA GLY A 31 13.17 4.13 -1.65
C GLY A 31 12.21 3.00 -1.31
N GLY A 32 12.72 1.79 -1.10
CA GLY A 32 11.91 0.64 -0.68
C GLY A 32 11.19 0.89 0.65
N MET A 33 11.85 1.51 1.63
CA MET A 33 11.25 1.81 2.93
C MET A 33 10.15 2.88 2.83
N ALA A 34 10.36 3.93 2.02
CA ALA A 34 9.36 4.96 1.77
C ALA A 34 8.11 4.40 1.06
N VAL A 35 8.31 3.53 0.06
CA VAL A 35 7.22 2.87 -0.65
C VAL A 35 6.47 1.89 0.26
N ALA A 36 7.18 1.18 1.14
CA ALA A 36 6.54 0.32 2.14
C ALA A 36 5.67 1.13 3.12
N LEU A 37 6.14 2.29 3.57
CA LEU A 37 5.35 3.23 4.37
C LEU A 37 4.11 3.75 3.63
N LEU A 38 4.23 4.04 2.34
CA LEU A 38 3.09 4.42 1.49
C LEU A 38 2.06 3.30 1.34
N SER A 39 2.48 2.02 1.35
CA SER A 39 1.55 0.90 1.30
C SER A 39 0.62 0.84 2.53
N LEU A 40 1.05 1.39 3.67
CA LEU A 40 0.26 1.49 4.91
C LEU A 40 -0.76 2.64 4.88
N CYS A 41 -0.66 3.58 3.93
CA CYS A 41 -1.67 4.61 3.75
C CYS A 41 -2.99 4.06 3.17
N PHE A 42 -2.97 2.93 2.44
CA PHE A 42 -4.19 2.33 1.88
C PHE A 42 -5.19 1.84 2.94
N PRO A 43 -4.78 1.09 3.99
CA PRO A 43 -5.70 0.75 5.09
C PRO A 43 -6.12 1.98 5.92
N ALA A 44 -5.26 3.00 6.02
CA ALA A 44 -5.62 4.27 6.66
C ALA A 44 -6.69 5.03 5.86
N LEU A 45 -6.57 5.07 4.53
CA LEU A 45 -7.57 5.69 3.64
C LEU A 45 -8.91 4.98 3.78
N TYR A 46 -8.89 3.64 3.83
CA TYR A 46 -10.08 2.81 4.02
C TYR A 46 -10.79 3.12 5.37
N LEU A 47 -10.02 3.18 6.46
CA LEU A 47 -10.54 3.57 7.78
C LEU A 47 -11.15 4.97 7.76
N VAL A 48 -10.50 5.94 7.11
CA VAL A 48 -11.02 7.31 6.97
C VAL A 48 -12.32 7.34 6.15
N THR A 49 -12.41 6.62 5.03
CA THR A 49 -13.66 6.51 4.25
C THR A 49 -14.79 5.77 4.98
N LYS A 50 -14.49 4.95 6.00
CA LYS A 50 -15.50 4.31 6.85
C LYS A 50 -15.91 5.18 8.05
N LEU A 51 -15.11 6.17 8.42
CA LEU A 51 -15.34 7.08 9.55
C LEU A 51 -16.04 8.39 9.17
N LEU A 52 -16.18 8.66 7.86
CA LEU A 52 -16.80 9.85 7.28
C LEU A 52 -18.15 9.48 6.65
#